data_AF-A0A954BEB7-F1
#
_entry.id   AF-A0A954BEB7-F1
#
_cell.length_a   1.000
_cell.length_b   1.000
_cell.length_c   1.000
_cell.angle_alpha   90.00
_cell.angle_beta   90.00
_cell.angle_gamma   90.00
#
_symmetry.space_group_name_H-M   'P 1'
#
loop_
_entity.id
_entity.type
_entity.pdbx_description
1 polymer ?
#
loop_
_entity_poly.entity_id
_entity_poly.type
_entity_poly.pdbx_seq_one_letter_code
_entity_poly.pdbx_strand_id
1 'polypeptide(L)'
;GAESEAPLDLSRDDTVGTAHEALDTGDDEAFSGRTSDEAVAGEFRVNEWSSVGSGKAVDLDDREFGATYVKEISLREHLTNQLHVATRDSQQLFIGAYVIDLIDDAGYLLESTEAVAERLGADISDVDEALSLIQTFDPCGVGARNLKECLKLQLIEGDRFDPAMEAFIENIELLAKSDLKGLMRATSASEEDVRDMIAEVRALTPKPGYAYGGETIQVVAPDVFVRPAPDGGWIVELNNETMPRVLVNQHYYAEISRAGGKESDKVFVNDQFANANWLAKSLDQRA
;
A
#
# COMPACT_ATOMS: atom_id res chain seq x y z
N GLY A 1 10.32 9.05 -59.79
CA GLY A 1 8.93 9.56 -59.77
C GLY A 1 8.84 10.45 -58.57
N ALA A 2 8.76 11.75 -58.82
CA ALA A 2 8.49 12.76 -57.81
C ALA A 2 6.97 12.97 -57.81
N GLU A 3 6.32 12.89 -56.65
CA GLU A 3 4.95 13.36 -56.49
C GLU A 3 4.93 14.46 -55.44
N SER A 4 4.36 15.57 -55.88
CA SER A 4 4.34 16.90 -55.30
C SER A 4 2.95 17.10 -54.71
N GLU A 5 2.86 17.33 -53.40
CA GLU A 5 1.64 17.78 -52.74
C GLU A 5 1.35 19.26 -53.09
N ALA A 6 0.09 19.57 -53.39
CA ALA A 6 -0.42 20.93 -53.51
C ALA A 6 -1.36 21.24 -52.33
N PRO A 7 -1.39 22.48 -51.80
CA PRO A 7 -2.11 22.80 -50.56
C PRO A 7 -3.55 23.27 -50.83
N LEU A 8 -4.46 23.00 -49.88
CA LEU A 8 -5.82 23.53 -49.87
C LEU A 8 -5.96 24.60 -48.78
N ASP A 9 -6.22 25.83 -49.23
CA ASP A 9 -6.56 27.04 -48.47
C ASP A 9 -8.07 27.12 -48.26
N LEU A 10 -8.52 27.38 -47.02
CA LEU A 10 -9.90 27.70 -46.67
C LEU A 10 -9.94 28.82 -45.65
N SER A 11 -9.56 30.02 -46.09
CA SER A 11 -10.08 31.26 -45.52
C SER A 11 -11.56 31.44 -45.88
N ARG A 12 -12.45 31.52 -44.88
CA ARG A 12 -13.68 32.35 -44.96
C ARG A 12 -14.31 32.61 -43.60
N ASP A 13 -14.43 33.92 -43.33
CA ASP A 13 -15.28 34.59 -42.35
C ASP A 13 -16.72 34.06 -42.34
N ASP A 14 -17.33 34.01 -41.15
CA ASP A 14 -18.74 34.37 -41.00
C ASP A 14 -19.01 35.00 -39.62
N THR A 15 -19.14 36.33 -39.70
CA THR A 15 -20.03 37.26 -38.99
C THR A 15 -20.59 36.95 -37.58
N VAL A 16 -20.27 37.88 -36.68
CA VAL A 16 -20.85 38.08 -35.35
C VAL A 16 -22.31 38.52 -35.44
N GLY A 17 -23.19 37.84 -34.69
CA GLY A 17 -24.57 38.25 -34.44
C GLY A 17 -24.90 38.18 -32.95
N THR A 18 -24.75 39.30 -32.26
CA THR A 18 -25.28 39.55 -30.90
C THR A 18 -26.77 39.84 -30.98
N ALA A 19 -27.59 39.17 -30.17
CA ALA A 19 -28.91 39.66 -29.78
C ALA A 19 -29.22 39.23 -28.34
N HIS A 20 -29.54 40.24 -27.55
CA HIS A 20 -29.77 40.27 -26.12
C HIS A 20 -31.28 40.07 -25.83
N GLU A 21 -31.64 39.99 -24.54
CA GLU A 21 -33.00 40.01 -23.94
C GLU A 21 -33.71 38.64 -23.84
N ALA A 22 -34.39 38.27 -22.75
CA ALA A 22 -34.94 39.02 -21.62
C ALA A 22 -34.96 38.18 -20.33
N LEU A 23 -34.87 38.88 -19.21
CA LEU A 23 -35.10 38.44 -17.83
C LEU A 23 -36.58 38.14 -17.60
N ASP A 24 -36.88 37.14 -16.78
CA ASP A 24 -37.99 37.25 -15.81
C ASP A 24 -37.74 36.32 -14.61
N THR A 25 -37.55 36.93 -13.44
CA THR A 25 -37.42 36.28 -12.13
C THR A 25 -38.66 36.65 -11.31
N GLY A 26 -39.45 35.64 -10.92
CA GLY A 26 -40.47 35.77 -9.90
C GLY A 26 -39.93 35.33 -8.53
N ASP A 27 -40.02 36.23 -7.57
CA ASP A 27 -39.67 36.09 -6.15
C ASP A 27 -40.62 35.13 -5.39
N ASP A 28 -40.15 34.52 -4.29
CA ASP A 28 -40.65 34.82 -2.92
C ASP A 28 -40.18 33.80 -1.86
N GLU A 29 -39.52 34.34 -0.81
CA GLU A 29 -39.75 34.16 0.65
C GLU A 29 -39.88 32.73 1.25
N ALA A 30 -39.40 32.34 2.44
CA ALA A 30 -38.66 32.93 3.56
C ALA A 30 -38.42 31.80 4.59
N PHE A 31 -37.28 31.77 5.31
CA PHE A 31 -37.15 30.97 6.53
C PHE A 31 -36.52 31.80 7.64
N SER A 32 -37.37 32.21 8.60
CA SER A 32 -36.99 32.94 9.79
C SER A 32 -36.49 31.99 10.88
N GLY A 33 -35.24 32.20 11.29
CA GLY A 33 -34.74 32.26 12.66
C GLY A 33 -35.19 31.26 13.73
N ARG A 34 -34.19 30.69 14.43
CA ARG A 34 -34.03 30.92 15.87
C ARG A 34 -32.66 30.45 16.38
N THR A 35 -31.92 31.42 16.92
CA THR A 35 -30.78 31.29 17.80
C THR A 35 -31.25 31.06 19.24
N SER A 36 -30.51 30.26 20.01
CA SER A 36 -30.34 30.48 21.44
C SER A 36 -29.15 29.67 21.94
N ASP A 37 -28.06 30.39 22.21
CA ASP A 37 -26.94 30.00 23.03
C ASP A 37 -27.39 29.74 24.47
N GLU A 38 -26.76 28.77 25.14
CA GLU A 38 -26.48 28.88 26.57
C GLU A 38 -25.20 28.12 26.93
N ALA A 39 -24.21 28.89 27.39
CA ALA A 39 -22.92 28.44 27.85
C ALA A 39 -22.98 28.02 29.32
N VAL A 40 -22.30 26.92 29.68
CA VAL A 40 -21.93 26.66 31.08
C VAL A 40 -20.50 26.13 31.14
N ALA A 41 -19.65 26.88 31.83
CA ALA A 41 -18.26 26.56 32.12
C ALA A 41 -18.15 25.42 33.15
N GLY A 42 -17.22 24.50 32.94
CA GLY A 42 -16.87 23.44 33.90
C GLY A 42 -15.47 22.90 33.64
N GLU A 43 -14.67 22.87 34.70
CA GLU A 43 -13.22 22.61 34.76
C GLU A 43 -12.77 21.29 34.11
N PHE A 44 -11.69 21.36 33.33
CA PHE A 44 -11.05 20.22 32.68
C PHE A 44 -10.10 19.52 33.66
N ARG A 45 -10.47 18.33 34.15
CA ARG A 45 -9.55 17.40 34.82
C ARG A 45 -9.26 16.23 33.87
N VAL A 46 -8.01 16.14 33.45
CA VAL A 46 -7.47 15.02 32.67
C VAL A 46 -7.39 13.80 33.59
N ASN A 47 -8.10 12.72 33.24
CA ASN A 47 -7.77 11.38 33.70
C ASN A 47 -8.19 10.33 32.66
N GLU A 48 -7.15 9.82 32.02
CA GLU A 48 -6.92 8.47 31.52
C GLU A 48 -7.68 7.35 32.27
N TRP A 49 -8.42 6.51 31.54
CA TRP A 49 -8.46 5.05 31.64
C TRP A 49 -9.52 4.46 30.68
N SER A 50 -9.08 3.52 29.85
CA SER A 50 -9.73 2.26 29.49
C SER A 50 -11.20 2.07 29.90
N SER A 51 -12.08 1.91 28.91
CA SER A 51 -13.37 1.23 29.10
C SER A 51 -13.91 0.82 27.74
N VAL A 52 -13.54 -0.39 27.32
CA VAL A 52 -14.16 -1.08 26.19
C VAL A 52 -15.60 -1.45 26.56
N GLY A 53 -16.53 -1.15 25.67
CA GLY A 53 -17.86 -1.78 25.62
C GLY A 53 -19.05 -0.91 26.03
N SER A 54 -19.78 -0.39 25.04
CA SER A 54 -21.22 -0.68 24.89
C SER A 54 -21.71 -0.12 23.55
N GLY A 55 -22.41 -0.95 22.77
CA GLY A 55 -22.84 -0.66 21.42
C GLY A 55 -23.78 0.54 21.34
N LYS A 56 -23.47 1.45 20.41
CA LYS A 56 -24.38 2.46 19.90
C LYS A 56 -24.16 2.53 18.38
N ALA A 57 -25.26 2.43 17.63
CA ALA A 57 -25.27 2.56 16.18
C ALA A 57 -24.54 3.85 15.78
N VAL A 58 -23.46 3.69 15.02
CA VAL A 58 -22.68 4.79 14.47
C VAL A 58 -23.19 5.07 13.07
N ASP A 59 -23.65 6.30 12.85
CA ASP A 59 -23.87 6.86 11.51
C ASP A 59 -22.61 6.62 10.67
N LEU A 60 -22.83 6.07 9.48
CA LEU A 60 -21.79 5.55 8.59
C LEU A 60 -21.11 6.64 7.73
N ASP A 61 -21.39 7.91 7.94
CA ASP A 61 -21.00 8.99 7.01
C ASP A 61 -19.82 9.87 7.48
N ASP A 62 -19.29 9.65 8.69
CA ASP A 62 -18.19 10.47 9.27
C ASP A 62 -16.83 9.73 9.38
N ARG A 63 -16.70 8.55 8.77
CA ARG A 63 -15.48 7.71 8.88
C ARG A 63 -14.51 7.79 7.70
N GLU A 64 -14.76 8.64 6.70
CA GLU A 64 -13.98 8.60 5.45
C GLU A 64 -12.81 9.60 5.37
N PHE A 65 -12.65 10.51 6.34
CA PHE A 65 -11.59 11.54 6.29
C PHE A 65 -10.40 11.34 7.24
N GLY A 66 -10.26 10.16 7.85
CA GLY A 66 -9.27 9.95 8.92
C GLY A 66 -8.75 8.54 9.08
N ALA A 67 -8.87 7.66 8.07
CA ALA A 67 -8.04 6.46 8.05
C ALA A 67 -6.60 6.92 7.79
N THR A 68 -5.89 7.32 8.84
CA THR A 68 -4.43 7.37 8.81
C THR A 68 -4.00 5.95 8.46
N TYR A 69 -3.68 5.71 7.20
CA TYR A 69 -3.03 4.49 6.76
C TYR A 69 -1.70 4.43 7.52
N VAL A 70 -1.71 3.76 8.68
CA VAL A 70 -0.47 3.39 9.35
C VAL A 70 0.18 2.39 8.41
N LYS A 71 1.18 2.83 7.65
CA LYS A 71 1.97 1.94 6.82
C LYS A 71 2.66 0.98 7.78
N GLU A 72 2.31 -0.30 7.72
CA GLU A 72 3.01 -1.34 8.46
C GLU A 72 4.47 -1.35 8.02
N ILE A 73 5.39 -1.47 8.98
CA ILE A 73 6.84 -1.46 8.72
C ILE A 73 7.16 -2.71 7.89
N SER A 74 7.77 -2.52 6.72
CA SER A 74 8.17 -3.64 5.87
C SER A 74 9.32 -4.44 6.49
N LEU A 75 9.45 -5.73 6.12
CA LEU A 75 10.58 -6.57 6.56
C LEU A 75 11.93 -5.88 6.28
N ARG A 76 12.09 -5.33 5.07
CA ARG A 76 13.31 -4.62 4.66
C ARG A 76 13.63 -3.46 5.58
N GLU A 77 12.65 -2.63 5.89
CA GLU A 77 12.80 -1.48 6.79
C GLU A 77 13.15 -1.94 8.21
N HIS A 78 12.50 -3.01 8.68
CA HIS A 78 12.78 -3.60 9.98
C HIS A 78 14.22 -4.12 10.10
N LEU A 79 14.70 -4.88 9.12
CA LEU A 79 16.07 -5.39 9.09
C LEU A 79 17.10 -4.28 8.92
N THR A 80 16.80 -3.27 8.10
CA THR A 80 17.68 -2.11 7.90
C THR A 80 17.86 -1.34 9.21
N ASN A 81 16.79 -1.18 10.00
CA ASN A 81 16.88 -0.55 11.31
C ASN A 81 17.74 -1.38 12.28
N GLN A 82 17.62 -2.70 12.26
CA GLN A 82 18.46 -3.59 13.07
C GLN A 82 19.93 -3.55 12.65
N LEU A 83 20.22 -3.51 11.35
CA LEU A 83 21.58 -3.41 10.83
C LEU A 83 22.31 -2.17 11.36
N HIS A 84 21.62 -1.02 11.36
CA HIS A 84 22.16 0.24 11.90
C HIS A 84 22.42 0.19 13.42
N VAL A 85 21.74 -0.70 14.15
CA VAL A 85 21.99 -0.92 15.58
C VAL A 85 23.12 -1.93 15.80
N ALA A 86 23.21 -2.96 14.95
CA ALA A 86 24.10 -4.10 15.12
C ALA A 86 25.58 -3.76 14.86
N THR A 87 25.88 -2.85 13.92
CA THR A 87 27.27 -2.51 13.57
C THR A 87 27.45 -1.02 13.26
N ARG A 88 28.69 -0.54 13.39
CA ARG A 88 29.12 0.81 12.97
C ARG A 88 30.16 0.79 11.85
N ASP A 89 30.56 -0.40 11.40
CA ASP A 89 31.50 -0.52 10.29
C ASP A 89 30.80 -0.15 8.98
N SER A 90 31.32 0.85 8.27
CA SER A 90 30.80 1.31 7.00
C SER A 90 30.78 0.23 5.92
N GLN A 91 31.75 -0.69 5.93
CA GLN A 91 31.82 -1.76 4.95
C GLN A 91 30.71 -2.79 5.19
N GLN A 92 30.57 -3.25 6.43
CA GLN A 92 29.49 -4.16 6.84
C GLN A 92 28.10 -3.54 6.69
N LEU A 93 27.93 -2.23 6.94
CA LEU A 93 26.67 -1.54 6.66
C LEU A 93 26.32 -1.55 5.17
N PHE A 94 27.30 -1.30 4.30
CA PHE A 94 27.07 -1.28 2.86
C PHE A 94 26.75 -2.67 2.30
N ILE A 95 27.55 -3.67 2.67
CA ILE A 95 27.34 -5.06 2.26
C ILE A 95 26.03 -5.58 2.84
N GLY A 96 25.77 -5.33 4.14
CA GLY A 96 24.56 -5.77 4.82
C GLY A 96 23.29 -5.17 4.23
N ALA A 97 23.29 -3.88 3.89
CA ALA A 97 22.16 -3.24 3.22
C ALA A 97 21.87 -3.90 1.86
N TYR A 98 22.93 -4.20 1.10
CA TYR A 98 22.79 -4.90 -0.17
C TYR A 98 22.28 -6.34 0.00
N VAL A 99 22.73 -7.07 1.02
CA VAL A 99 22.23 -8.41 1.33
C VAL A 99 20.76 -8.37 1.76
N ILE A 100 20.36 -7.43 2.62
CA ILE A 100 18.95 -7.22 2.99
C ILE A 100 18.09 -6.96 1.75
N ASP A 101 18.63 -6.24 0.77
CA ASP A 101 17.92 -5.95 -0.46
C ASP A 101 17.65 -7.19 -1.33
N LEU A 102 18.41 -8.26 -1.13
CA LEU A 102 18.26 -9.55 -1.83
C LEU A 102 17.41 -10.56 -1.05
N ILE A 103 16.89 -10.19 0.12
CA ILE A 103 15.97 -11.03 0.90
C ILE A 103 14.56 -10.87 0.33
N ASP A 104 13.91 -12.00 0.07
CA ASP A 104 12.52 -12.04 -0.42
C ASP A 104 11.49 -11.81 0.69
N ASP A 105 10.22 -11.68 0.30
CA ASP A 105 9.10 -11.50 1.24
C ASP A 105 8.90 -12.69 2.19
N ALA A 106 9.40 -13.88 1.85
CA ALA A 106 9.37 -15.05 2.73
C ALA A 106 10.51 -15.04 3.77
N GLY A 107 11.53 -14.19 3.59
CA GLY A 107 12.70 -14.06 4.45
C GLY A 107 13.93 -14.85 3.99
N TYR A 108 13.97 -15.32 2.74
CA TYR A 108 15.08 -16.08 2.18
C TYR A 108 16.00 -15.23 1.30
N LEU A 109 17.29 -15.54 1.30
CA LEU A 109 18.26 -14.92 0.41
C LEU A 109 18.13 -15.50 -1.01
N LEU A 110 17.88 -14.64 -2.00
CA LEU A 110 17.63 -15.07 -3.38
C LEU A 110 18.90 -15.43 -4.16
N GLU A 111 20.04 -14.85 -3.79
CA GLU A 111 21.31 -15.01 -4.48
C GLU A 111 22.40 -15.63 -3.59
N SER A 112 23.41 -16.25 -4.21
CA SER A 112 24.52 -16.83 -3.45
C SER A 112 25.52 -15.76 -3.00
N THR A 113 26.24 -16.01 -1.90
CA THR A 113 27.19 -15.02 -1.37
C THR A 113 28.38 -14.79 -2.32
N GLU A 114 28.73 -15.77 -3.15
CA GLU A 114 29.73 -15.64 -4.22
C GLU A 114 29.31 -14.59 -5.27
N ALA A 115 28.05 -14.65 -5.72
CA ALA A 115 27.52 -13.72 -6.72
C ALA A 115 27.42 -12.29 -6.17
N VAL A 116 27.07 -12.16 -4.88
CA VAL A 116 27.05 -10.88 -4.18
C VAL A 116 28.47 -10.30 -4.07
N ALA A 117 29.45 -11.11 -3.67
CA ALA A 117 30.85 -10.70 -3.55
C ALA A 117 31.42 -10.21 -4.88
N GLU A 118 31.18 -10.95 -5.97
CA GLU A 118 31.62 -10.57 -7.32
C GLU A 118 31.02 -9.23 -7.75
N ARG A 119 29.74 -9.01 -7.48
CA ARG A 119 29.03 -7.78 -7.90
C ARG A 119 29.45 -6.55 -7.10
N LEU A 120 29.73 -6.72 -5.81
CA LEU A 120 30.21 -5.65 -4.94
C LEU A 120 31.72 -5.41 -5.07
N GLY A 121 32.46 -6.34 -5.67
CA GLY A 121 33.92 -6.32 -5.69
C GLY A 121 34.52 -6.47 -4.29
N ALA A 122 33.83 -7.18 -3.40
CA ALA A 122 34.21 -7.41 -2.00
C ALA A 122 34.73 -8.85 -1.81
N ASP A 123 35.44 -9.08 -0.71
CA ASP A 123 35.83 -10.44 -0.34
C ASP A 123 34.61 -11.24 0.15
N ILE A 124 34.55 -12.52 -0.23
CA ILE A 124 33.43 -13.40 0.17
C ILE A 124 33.29 -13.52 1.69
N SER A 125 34.42 -13.44 2.41
CA SER A 125 34.43 -13.46 3.88
C SER A 125 33.65 -12.30 4.48
N ASP A 126 33.72 -11.11 3.89
CA ASP A 126 33.02 -9.93 4.39
C ASP A 126 31.51 -10.06 4.15
N VAL A 127 31.12 -10.69 3.04
CA VAL A 127 29.72 -10.99 2.71
C VAL A 127 29.14 -12.06 3.63
N ASP A 128 29.90 -13.13 3.90
CA ASP A 128 29.46 -14.16 4.83
C ASP A 128 29.38 -13.62 6.27
N GLU A 129 30.25 -12.70 6.68
CA GLU A 129 30.17 -12.01 7.98
C GLU A 129 28.92 -11.13 8.07
N ALA A 130 28.64 -10.33 7.03
CA ALA A 130 27.43 -9.51 6.97
C ALA A 130 26.16 -10.36 7.01
N LEU A 131 26.14 -11.46 6.26
CA LEU A 131 25.01 -12.40 6.27
C LEU A 131 24.85 -13.06 7.64
N SER A 132 25.93 -13.51 8.26
CA SER A 132 25.90 -14.11 9.60
C SER A 132 25.35 -13.14 10.63
N LEU A 133 25.70 -11.84 10.52
CA LEU A 133 25.13 -10.80 11.37
C LEU A 133 23.62 -10.65 11.13
N ILE A 134 23.18 -10.57 9.88
CA ILE A 134 21.75 -10.45 9.53
C ILE A 134 20.95 -11.66 10.01
N GLN A 135 21.53 -12.87 9.97
CA GLN A 135 20.88 -14.09 10.44
C GLN A 135 20.64 -14.12 11.96
N THR A 136 21.22 -13.19 12.73
CA THR A 136 20.93 -12.99 14.16
C THR A 136 19.74 -12.05 14.43
N PHE A 137 19.17 -11.45 13.39
CA PHE A 137 18.09 -10.47 13.53
C PHE A 137 16.72 -11.13 13.75
N ASP A 138 15.78 -10.31 14.21
CA ASP A 138 14.36 -10.65 14.26
C ASP A 138 13.69 -10.28 12.92
N PRO A 139 12.88 -11.14 12.27
CA PRO A 139 12.45 -12.46 12.70
C PRO A 139 13.54 -13.55 12.54
N CYS A 140 13.66 -14.43 13.53
CA CYS A 140 14.66 -15.49 13.51
C CYS A 140 14.54 -16.41 12.27
N GLY A 141 15.69 -16.74 11.66
CA GLY A 141 15.76 -17.51 10.42
C GLY A 141 15.63 -16.69 9.14
N VAL A 142 15.60 -15.34 9.26
CA VAL A 142 15.71 -14.43 8.12
C VAL A 142 17.11 -14.47 7.49
N GLY A 143 17.21 -14.31 6.17
CA GLY A 143 18.47 -14.39 5.44
C GLY A 143 19.00 -15.82 5.28
N ALA A 144 18.17 -16.84 5.54
CA ALA A 144 18.53 -18.22 5.25
C ALA A 144 18.59 -18.45 3.74
N ARG A 145 19.52 -19.31 3.27
CA ARG A 145 19.65 -19.69 1.86
C ARG A 145 18.70 -20.82 1.49
N ASN A 146 18.24 -21.60 2.47
CA ASN A 146 17.31 -22.71 2.29
C ASN A 146 16.51 -23.02 3.57
N LEU A 147 15.51 -23.88 3.45
CA LEU A 147 14.62 -24.27 4.56
C LEU A 147 15.39 -24.92 5.73
N LYS A 148 16.40 -25.75 5.46
CA LYS A 148 17.17 -26.43 6.51
C LYS A 148 17.93 -25.42 7.36
N GLU A 149 18.56 -24.45 6.71
CA GLU A 149 19.26 -23.35 7.37
C GLU A 149 18.31 -22.47 8.18
N CYS A 150 17.16 -22.12 7.61
CA CYS A 150 16.12 -21.34 8.30
C CYS A 150 15.68 -22.01 9.62
N LEU A 151 15.34 -23.31 9.57
CA LEU A 151 14.93 -24.07 10.74
C LEU A 151 16.09 -24.27 11.72
N LYS A 152 17.30 -24.49 11.23
CA LYS A 152 18.51 -24.60 12.07
C LYS A 152 18.74 -23.32 12.87
N LEU A 153 18.67 -22.14 12.24
CA LEU A 153 18.82 -20.85 12.92
C LEU A 153 17.79 -20.69 14.04
N GLN A 154 16.52 -21.04 13.77
CA GLN A 154 15.44 -20.98 14.76
C GLN A 154 15.62 -21.97 15.92
N LEU A 155 16.12 -23.18 15.65
CA LEU A 155 16.40 -24.17 16.68
C LEU A 155 17.61 -23.80 17.55
N ILE A 156 18.63 -23.16 16.97
CA ILE A 156 19.79 -22.66 17.71
C ILE A 156 19.35 -21.56 18.67
N GLU A 157 18.56 -20.59 18.20
CA GLU A 157 18.02 -19.52 19.05
C GLU A 157 17.13 -20.07 20.17
N GLY A 158 16.37 -21.13 19.90
CA GLY A 158 15.53 -21.80 20.89
C GLY A 158 16.26 -22.72 21.88
N ASP A 159 17.59 -22.88 21.77
CA ASP A 159 18.39 -23.86 22.53
C ASP A 159 17.85 -25.30 22.39
N ARG A 160 17.38 -25.64 21.17
CA ARG A 160 16.81 -26.96 20.79
C ARG A 160 17.61 -27.66 19.70
N PHE A 161 18.77 -27.13 19.32
CA PHE A 161 19.60 -27.70 18.26
C PHE A 161 20.59 -28.75 18.81
N ASP A 162 20.06 -29.90 19.22
CA ASP A 162 20.86 -31.05 19.64
C ASP A 162 21.31 -31.93 18.44
N PRO A 163 22.26 -32.87 18.61
CA PRO A 163 22.73 -33.72 17.52
C PRO A 163 21.65 -34.60 16.85
N ALA A 164 20.61 -34.99 17.60
CA ALA A 164 19.51 -35.76 17.03
C ALA A 164 18.62 -34.88 16.15
N MET A 165 18.36 -33.64 16.59
CA MET A 165 17.66 -32.62 15.82
C MET A 165 18.44 -32.18 14.59
N GLU A 166 19.77 -32.06 14.68
CA GLU A 166 20.63 -31.81 13.51
C GLU A 166 20.46 -32.91 12.45
N ALA A 167 20.54 -34.18 12.86
CA ALA A 167 20.30 -35.31 11.97
C ALA A 167 18.87 -35.33 11.40
N PHE A 168 17.88 -34.87 12.18
CA PHE A 168 16.50 -34.73 11.75
C PHE A 168 16.35 -33.69 10.62
N ILE A 169 16.91 -32.48 10.80
CA ILE A 169 16.85 -31.39 9.83
C ILE A 169 17.58 -31.76 8.52
N GLU A 170 18.73 -32.44 8.61
CA GLU A 170 19.45 -32.94 7.44
C GLU A 170 18.63 -33.92 6.60
N ASN A 171 17.67 -34.63 7.23
CA ASN A 171 16.79 -35.62 6.59
C ASN A 171 15.32 -35.18 6.55
N ILE A 172 15.04 -33.88 6.58
CA ILE A 172 13.66 -33.35 6.65
C ILE A 172 12.79 -33.74 5.45
N GLU A 173 13.38 -34.12 4.32
CA GLU A 173 12.64 -34.63 3.15
C GLU A 173 11.92 -35.96 3.45
N LEU A 174 12.40 -36.73 4.43
CA LEU A 174 11.73 -37.95 4.90
C LEU A 174 10.41 -37.62 5.62
N LEU A 175 10.33 -36.45 6.27
CA LEU A 175 9.10 -35.96 6.88
C LEU A 175 8.03 -35.69 5.82
N ALA A 176 8.41 -35.08 4.69
CA ALA A 176 7.50 -34.84 3.56
C ALA A 176 6.95 -36.16 2.97
N LYS A 177 7.73 -37.24 3.04
CA LYS A 177 7.32 -38.59 2.61
C LYS A 177 6.62 -39.41 3.70
N SER A 178 6.44 -38.85 4.90
CA SER A 178 5.90 -39.54 6.07
C SER A 178 6.68 -40.82 6.45
N ASP A 179 8.00 -40.87 6.17
CA ASP A 179 8.86 -42.02 6.48
C ASP A 179 9.44 -41.91 7.89
N LEU A 180 8.61 -42.25 8.89
CA LEU A 180 9.02 -42.27 10.30
C LEU A 180 10.16 -43.27 10.57
N LYS A 181 10.19 -44.40 9.86
CA LYS A 181 11.23 -45.42 10.06
C LYS A 181 12.58 -44.93 9.55
N GLY A 182 12.60 -44.21 8.43
CA GLY A 182 13.79 -43.54 7.92
C GLY A 182 14.32 -42.50 8.90
N LEU A 183 13.43 -41.67 9.46
CA LEU A 183 13.79 -40.65 10.45
C LEU A 183 14.37 -41.28 11.73
N MET A 184 13.74 -42.30 12.29
CA MET A 184 14.26 -43.01 13.47
C MET A 184 15.67 -43.59 13.25
N ARG A 185 15.95 -44.08 12.03
CA ARG A 185 17.28 -44.59 11.68
C ARG A 185 18.31 -43.47 11.54
N ALA A 186 17.91 -42.32 11.00
CA ALA A 186 18.78 -41.18 10.81
C ALA A 186 19.12 -40.49 12.14
N THR A 187 18.13 -40.30 13.02
CA THR A 187 18.31 -39.62 14.31
C THR A 187 18.80 -40.55 15.42
N SER A 188 18.75 -41.87 15.21
CA SER A 188 19.00 -42.88 16.25
C SER A 188 18.12 -42.72 17.50
N ALA A 189 16.94 -42.13 17.35
CA ALA A 189 16.02 -41.83 18.44
C ALA A 189 14.81 -42.78 18.44
N SER A 190 14.07 -42.80 19.55
CA SER A 190 12.85 -43.61 19.65
C SER A 190 11.71 -43.01 18.81
N GLU A 191 10.64 -43.78 18.59
CA GLU A 191 9.48 -43.26 17.86
C GLU A 191 8.79 -42.11 18.62
N GLU A 192 8.83 -42.13 19.96
CA GLU A 192 8.31 -41.05 20.80
C GLU A 192 9.12 -39.77 20.61
N ASP A 193 10.45 -39.85 20.72
CA ASP A 193 11.35 -38.72 20.51
C ASP A 193 11.20 -38.12 19.10
N VAL A 194 11.08 -38.96 18.06
CA VAL A 194 10.90 -38.47 16.67
C VAL A 194 9.56 -37.76 16.51
N ARG A 195 8.50 -38.19 17.19
CA ARG A 195 7.22 -37.47 17.16
C ARG A 195 7.31 -36.11 17.86
N ASP A 196 8.04 -36.03 18.96
CA ASP A 196 8.28 -34.78 19.66
C ASP A 196 9.10 -33.81 18.79
N MET A 197 10.17 -34.29 18.14
CA MET A 197 10.93 -33.50 17.16
C MET A 197 10.04 -32.98 16.02
N ILE A 198 9.13 -33.81 15.50
CA ILE A 198 8.18 -33.39 14.45
C ILE A 198 7.26 -32.28 14.97
N ALA A 199 6.78 -32.38 16.21
CA ALA A 199 5.93 -31.38 16.82
C ALA A 199 6.67 -30.03 16.98
N GLU A 200 7.93 -30.07 17.41
CA GLU A 200 8.79 -28.89 17.52
C GLU A 200 9.02 -28.22 16.17
N VAL A 201 9.45 -28.97 15.15
CA VAL A 201 9.71 -28.42 13.82
C VAL A 201 8.44 -27.85 13.18
N ARG A 202 7.27 -28.41 13.49
CA ARG A 202 5.98 -27.87 13.05
C ARG A 202 5.55 -26.59 13.76
N ALA A 203 6.06 -26.34 14.96
CA ALA A 203 5.81 -25.11 15.71
C ALA A 203 6.67 -23.93 15.23
N LEU A 204 7.75 -24.20 14.49
CA LEU A 204 8.64 -23.20 13.90
C LEU A 204 8.00 -22.46 12.72
N THR A 205 8.60 -21.34 12.33
CA THR A 205 8.08 -20.47 11.26
C THR A 205 8.93 -20.61 9.99
N PRO A 206 8.54 -21.45 9.02
CA PRO A 206 9.33 -21.69 7.82
C PRO A 206 9.38 -20.49 6.85
N LYS A 207 8.61 -19.44 7.09
CA LYS A 207 8.59 -18.20 6.29
C LYS A 207 8.55 -17.00 7.23
N PRO A 208 9.68 -16.64 7.84
CA PRO A 208 9.72 -15.59 8.85
C PRO A 208 9.29 -14.21 8.32
N GLY A 209 9.49 -13.92 7.03
CA GLY A 209 9.15 -12.63 6.43
C GLY A 209 7.65 -12.32 6.39
N TYR A 210 6.78 -13.33 6.39
CA TYR A 210 5.32 -13.13 6.31
C TYR A 210 4.71 -12.43 7.53
N ALA A 211 5.44 -12.34 8.64
CA ALA A 211 5.02 -11.56 9.80
C ALA A 211 4.94 -10.04 9.51
N TYR A 212 5.66 -9.55 8.49
CA TYR A 212 5.78 -8.13 8.16
C TYR A 212 4.93 -7.70 6.96
N GLY A 213 4.02 -8.57 6.52
CA GLY A 213 3.21 -8.37 5.32
C GLY A 213 4.01 -8.55 4.03
N GLY A 214 3.33 -8.95 2.97
CA GLY A 214 3.89 -8.90 1.61
C GLY A 214 3.76 -7.50 1.03
N GLU A 215 4.35 -7.28 -0.15
CA GLU A 215 4.15 -6.05 -0.90
C GLU A 215 2.65 -5.73 -1.00
N THR A 216 2.24 -4.55 -0.52
CA THR A 216 0.84 -4.12 -0.63
C THR A 216 0.52 -3.98 -2.11
N ILE A 217 -0.17 -4.97 -2.67
CA ILE A 217 -0.68 -4.90 -4.04
C ILE A 217 -1.65 -3.74 -4.08
N GLN A 218 -1.19 -2.60 -4.61
CA GLN A 218 -2.07 -1.49 -4.91
C GLN A 218 -2.94 -1.94 -6.09
N VAL A 219 -4.16 -2.38 -5.77
CA VAL A 219 -5.15 -2.69 -6.80
C VAL A 219 -5.52 -1.37 -7.45
N VAL A 220 -4.98 -1.12 -8.64
CA VAL A 220 -5.40 0.02 -9.46
C VAL A 220 -6.84 -0.27 -9.91
N ALA A 221 -7.77 0.59 -9.50
CA ALA A 221 -9.14 0.52 -9.98
C ALA A 221 -9.13 0.77 -11.51
N PRO A 222 -9.77 -0.09 -12.32
CA PRO A 222 -9.79 0.09 -13.76
C PRO A 222 -10.68 1.27 -14.15
N ASP A 223 -10.37 1.93 -15.25
CA ASP A 223 -11.19 3.02 -15.80
C ASP A 223 -12.47 2.49 -16.51
N VAL A 224 -12.46 1.23 -16.96
CA VAL A 224 -13.55 0.63 -17.75
C VAL A 224 -13.79 -0.83 -17.33
N PHE A 225 -15.06 -1.20 -17.17
CA PHE A 225 -15.53 -2.58 -17.02
C PHE A 225 -16.04 -3.11 -18.36
N VAL A 226 -15.57 -4.29 -18.77
CA VAL A 226 -16.03 -4.99 -19.98
C VAL A 226 -16.64 -6.32 -19.59
N ARG A 227 -17.90 -6.55 -19.93
CA ARG A 227 -18.66 -7.77 -19.61
C ARG A 227 -19.30 -8.37 -20.86
N PRO A 228 -19.38 -9.70 -21.02
CA PRO A 228 -20.10 -10.29 -22.14
C PRO A 228 -21.61 -10.00 -22.02
N ALA A 229 -22.22 -9.61 -23.13
CA ALA A 229 -23.65 -9.36 -23.22
C ALA A 229 -24.41 -10.68 -23.49
N PRO A 230 -25.67 -10.81 -23.05
CA PRO A 230 -26.47 -12.03 -23.25
C PRO A 230 -26.73 -12.42 -24.73
N ASP A 231 -26.59 -11.47 -25.65
CA ASP A 231 -26.75 -11.63 -27.10
C ASP A 231 -25.45 -12.03 -27.82
N GLY A 232 -24.35 -12.24 -27.08
CA GLY A 232 -23.03 -12.54 -27.63
C GLY A 232 -22.18 -11.30 -27.94
N GLY A 233 -22.66 -10.09 -27.62
CA GLY A 233 -21.89 -8.85 -27.69
C GLY A 233 -21.05 -8.56 -26.44
N TRP A 234 -20.58 -7.32 -26.29
CA TRP A 234 -19.88 -6.82 -25.10
C TRP A 234 -20.59 -5.59 -24.54
N ILE A 235 -20.75 -5.55 -23.21
CA ILE A 235 -21.19 -4.39 -22.43
C ILE A 235 -19.94 -3.71 -21.88
N VAL A 236 -19.76 -2.43 -22.21
CA VAL A 236 -18.64 -1.61 -21.77
C VAL A 236 -19.19 -0.49 -20.90
N GLU A 237 -18.74 -0.40 -19.66
CA GLU A 237 -19.17 0.59 -18.66
C GLU A 237 -17.97 1.31 -18.08
N LEU A 238 -18.04 2.64 -17.96
CA LEU A 238 -16.99 3.45 -17.32
C LEU A 238 -17.05 3.30 -15.80
N ASN A 239 -15.88 3.36 -15.15
CA ASN A 239 -15.80 3.38 -13.71
C ASN A 239 -16.01 4.80 -13.16
N ASN A 240 -17.23 5.11 -12.74
CA ASN A 240 -17.58 6.42 -12.17
C ASN A 240 -16.88 6.74 -10.84
N GLU A 241 -16.21 5.78 -10.21
CA GLU A 241 -15.43 5.98 -8.98
C GLU A 241 -14.03 6.54 -9.25
N THR A 242 -13.43 6.23 -10.42
CA THR A 242 -12.12 6.79 -10.81
C THR A 242 -12.25 8.16 -11.49
N MET A 243 -13.46 8.57 -11.86
CA MET A 243 -13.69 9.84 -12.54
C MET A 243 -13.74 11.04 -11.58
N PRO A 244 -13.03 12.15 -11.89
CA PRO A 244 -13.07 13.35 -11.08
C PRO A 244 -14.46 14.02 -11.16
N ARG A 245 -15.09 14.23 -9.99
CA ARG A 245 -16.38 14.96 -9.91
C ARG A 245 -16.13 16.43 -9.67
N VAL A 246 -16.57 17.28 -10.60
CA VAL A 246 -16.52 18.74 -10.45
C VAL A 246 -17.92 19.28 -10.23
N LEU A 247 -18.11 20.00 -9.12
CA LEU A 247 -19.37 20.65 -8.78
C LEU A 247 -19.16 22.16 -8.78
N VAL A 248 -20.00 22.87 -9.54
CA VAL A 248 -20.01 24.34 -9.54
C VAL A 248 -21.04 24.82 -8.52
N ASN A 249 -20.59 25.57 -7.50
CA ASN A 249 -21.47 26.10 -6.47
C ASN A 249 -22.25 27.32 -7.00
N GLN A 250 -23.47 27.08 -7.48
CA GLN A 250 -24.33 28.12 -8.05
C GLN A 250 -24.88 29.09 -7.00
N HIS A 251 -25.07 28.62 -5.75
CA HIS A 251 -25.57 29.46 -4.66
C HIS A 251 -24.56 30.55 -4.31
N TYR A 252 -23.29 30.17 -4.17
CA TYR A 252 -22.21 31.11 -3.88
C TYR A 252 -22.03 32.16 -4.99
N TYR A 253 -22.15 31.74 -6.26
CA TYR A 253 -22.16 32.67 -7.38
C TYR A 253 -23.33 33.66 -7.30
N ALA A 254 -24.54 33.20 -6.98
CA ALA A 254 -25.72 34.06 -6.84
C ALA A 254 -25.58 35.05 -5.68
N GLU A 255 -25.00 34.62 -4.56
CA GLU A 255 -24.73 35.46 -3.39
C GLU A 255 -23.73 36.58 -3.71
N ILE A 256 -22.58 36.23 -4.31
CA ILE A 256 -21.55 37.21 -4.68
C ILE A 256 -22.05 38.17 -5.77
N SER A 257 -22.80 37.66 -6.74
CA SER A 257 -23.36 38.49 -7.81
C SER A 257 -24.34 39.53 -7.28
N ARG A 258 -25.02 39.24 -6.15
CA ARG A 258 -25.97 40.13 -5.48
C ARG A 258 -25.31 41.04 -4.43
N ALA A 259 -24.18 40.63 -3.84
CA ALA A 259 -23.52 41.35 -2.74
C ALA A 259 -23.02 42.77 -3.12
N GLY A 260 -22.93 43.08 -4.42
CA GLY A 260 -22.48 44.39 -4.89
C GLY A 260 -20.96 44.56 -4.77
N GLY A 261 -20.35 45.18 -5.79
CA GLY A 261 -18.91 45.33 -5.92
C GLY A 261 -18.56 46.27 -7.06
N LYS A 262 -17.26 46.51 -7.30
CA LYS A 262 -16.84 47.31 -8.45
C LYS A 262 -17.19 46.57 -9.74
N GLU A 263 -17.36 47.31 -10.84
CA GLU A 263 -17.67 46.72 -12.14
C GLU A 263 -16.61 45.68 -12.58
N SER A 264 -15.35 45.92 -12.24
CA SER A 264 -14.24 44.97 -12.43
C SER A 264 -14.47 43.62 -11.75
N ASP A 265 -15.08 43.62 -10.57
CA ASP A 265 -15.23 42.45 -9.73
C ASP A 265 -16.38 41.58 -10.24
N LYS A 266 -17.44 42.20 -10.78
CA LYS A 266 -18.55 41.50 -11.43
C LYS A 266 -18.11 40.80 -12.72
N VAL A 267 -17.33 41.49 -13.55
CA VAL A 267 -16.78 40.91 -14.79
C VAL A 267 -15.89 39.71 -14.47
N PHE A 268 -15.03 39.82 -13.45
CA PHE A 268 -14.17 38.73 -13.01
C PHE A 268 -14.98 37.51 -12.51
N VAL A 269 -16.00 37.73 -11.69
CA VAL A 269 -16.84 36.62 -11.16
C VAL A 269 -17.61 35.90 -12.28
N ASN A 270 -18.14 36.65 -13.25
CA ASN A 270 -18.79 36.06 -14.42
C ASN A 270 -17.83 35.24 -15.28
N ASP A 271 -16.62 35.74 -15.52
CA ASP A 271 -15.60 35.03 -16.28
C ASP A 271 -15.17 33.74 -15.57
N GLN A 272 -14.94 33.79 -14.26
CA GLN A 272 -14.60 32.62 -13.47
C GLN A 272 -15.73 31.59 -13.40
N PHE A 273 -16.99 32.03 -13.36
CA PHE A 273 -18.14 31.12 -13.43
C PHE A 273 -18.28 30.46 -14.81
N ALA A 274 -18.04 31.20 -15.89
CA ALA A 274 -18.01 30.67 -17.24
C ALA A 274 -16.88 29.64 -17.39
N ASN A 275 -15.68 29.95 -16.88
CA ASN A 275 -14.53 29.05 -16.86
C ASN A 275 -14.81 27.77 -16.06
N ALA A 276 -15.46 27.88 -14.90
CA ALA A 276 -15.84 26.73 -14.08
C ALA A 276 -16.86 25.81 -14.78
N ASN A 277 -17.87 26.39 -15.45
CA ASN A 277 -18.84 25.63 -16.23
C ASN A 277 -18.21 24.99 -17.48
N TRP A 278 -17.29 25.71 -18.15
CA TRP A 278 -16.53 25.16 -19.27
C TRP A 278 -15.68 23.97 -18.82
N LEU A 279 -15.01 24.07 -17.67
CA LEU A 279 -14.21 22.99 -17.10
C LEU A 279 -15.07 21.77 -16.79
N ALA A 280 -16.20 21.95 -16.09
CA ALA A 280 -17.12 20.86 -15.78
C ALA A 280 -17.62 20.15 -17.05
N LYS A 281 -17.99 20.91 -18.08
CA LYS A 281 -18.44 20.37 -19.37
C LYS A 281 -17.31 19.67 -20.14
N SER A 282 -16.09 20.22 -20.10
CA SER A 282 -14.93 19.62 -20.77
C SER A 282 -14.49 18.30 -20.14
N LEU A 283 -14.69 18.14 -18.83
CA LEU A 283 -14.42 16.90 -18.11
C LEU A 283 -15.47 15.83 -18.43
N ASP A 284 -16.75 16.21 -18.51
CA ASP A 284 -17.85 15.31 -18.91
C ASP A 284 -17.70 14.80 -20.35
N GLN A 285 -17.18 15.62 -21.28
CA GLN A 285 -16.94 15.21 -22.67
C GLN A 285 -15.69 14.34 -22.87
N ARG A 286 -14.78 14.35 -21.90
CA ARG A 286 -13.53 13.56 -21.95
C ARG A 286 -13.72 12.15 -21.39
N ALA A 287 -14.72 11.97 -20.53
CA ALA A 287 -15.22 10.68 -20.07
C ALA A 287 -15.90 9.92 -21.21
#